data_AF-A0AAV3V4Y8-F1
#
_entry.id   AF-A0AAV3V4Y8-F1
#
_cell.length_a   1.000
_cell.length_b   1.000
_cell.length_c   1.000
_cell.angle_alpha   90.00
_cell.angle_beta   90.00
_cell.angle_gamma   90.00
#
_symmetry.space_group_name_H-M   'P 1'
#
loop_
_entity.id
_entity.type
_entity.pdbx_description
1 polymer ?
#
loop_
_entity_poly.entity_id
_entity_poly.type
_entity_poly.pdbx_seq_one_letter_code
_entity_poly.pdbx_strand_id
1 'polypeptide(L)' 'MPKKIQVSFSDKQVELIHTLKGELGDSESEVVRAIVTSWFIDQGLIKTVVNDKILKNIQNHKDN' A
#
# COMPACT_ATOMS: atom_id res chain seq x y z
N MET A 1 -5.14 -13.03 11.34
CA MET A 1 -6.32 -12.91 10.46
C MET A 1 -6.19 -11.65 9.62
N PRO A 2 -6.41 -11.69 8.31
CA PRO A 2 -6.46 -10.47 7.50
C PRO A 2 -7.59 -9.57 8.01
N LYS A 3 -7.30 -8.30 8.26
CA LYS A 3 -8.33 -7.32 8.61
C LYS A 3 -9.16 -7.05 7.36
N LYS A 4 -10.48 -7.19 7.46
CA LYS A 4 -11.43 -6.88 6.38
C LYS A 4 -11.86 -5.42 6.52
N ILE A 5 -11.80 -4.67 5.43
CA ILE A 5 -12.24 -3.28 5.35
C ILE A 5 -13.18 -3.19 4.15
N GLN A 6 -14.38 -2.64 4.36
CA GLN A 6 -15.29 -2.35 3.26
C GLN A 6 -14.94 -1.00 2.67
N VAL A 7 -14.86 -0.92 1.34
CA VAL A 7 -14.52 0.28 0.59
C VAL A 7 -15.53 0.47 -0.53
N SER A 8 -15.76 1.74 -0.91
CA SER A 8 -16.67 2.11 -1.99
C SER A 8 -15.87 2.80 -3.09
N PHE A 9 -16.14 2.40 -4.33
CA PHE A 9 -15.55 2.96 -5.54
C PHE A 9 -16.68 3.37 -6.49
N SER A 10 -16.38 4.26 -7.42
CA SER A 10 -17.28 4.53 -8.55
C SER A 10 -17.27 3.37 -9.55
N ASP A 11 -18.32 3.26 -10.37
CA ASP A 11 -18.45 2.17 -11.34
C ASP A 11 -17.22 2.07 -12.28
N LYS A 12 -16.71 3.22 -12.74
CA LYS A 12 -15.51 3.29 -13.58
C LYS A 12 -14.25 2.80 -12.87
N GLN A 13 -14.14 3.04 -11.57
CA GLN A 13 -13.01 2.55 -10.77
C GLN A 13 -13.11 1.04 -10.55
N VAL A 14 -14.31 0.51 -10.37
CA VAL A 14 -14.53 -0.95 -10.29
C VAL A 14 -14.19 -1.62 -11.62
N GLU A 15 -14.62 -1.05 -12.75
CA GLU A 15 -14.28 -1.54 -14.09
C GLU A 15 -12.76 -1.55 -14.33
N LEU A 16 -12.06 -0.51 -13.89
CA LEU A 16 -10.60 -0.46 -13.93
C LEU A 16 -9.95 -1.57 -13.08
N ILE A 17 -10.44 -1.79 -11.85
CA ILE A 17 -9.94 -2.87 -10.98
C ILE A 17 -10.15 -4.24 -11.64
N HIS A 18 -11.29 -4.46 -12.28
CA HIS A 18 -11.57 -5.70 -13.01
C HIS A 18 -10.67 -5.88 -14.23
N THR A 19 -10.41 -4.81 -14.97
CA THR A 19 -9.52 -4.84 -16.15
C THR A 19 -8.08 -5.21 -15.78
N LEU A 20 -7.61 -4.75 -14.61
CA LEU A 20 -6.25 -5.02 -14.12
C LEU A 20 -6.10 -6.37 -13.41
N LYS A 21 -7.21 -7.10 -13.23
CA LYS A 21 -7.23 -8.41 -12.58
C LYS A 21 -6.56 -9.44 -13.50
N GLY A 22 -5.70 -10.28 -12.94
CA GLY A 22 -4.84 -11.21 -13.68
C GLY A 22 -3.47 -10.63 -14.06
N GLU A 23 -3.33 -9.30 -14.12
CA GLU A 23 -2.03 -8.64 -14.31
C GLU A 23 -1.42 -8.19 -12.97
N LEU A 24 -2.22 -7.52 -12.13
CA LEU A 24 -1.76 -6.97 -10.84
C LEU A 24 -2.14 -7.82 -9.62
N GLY A 25 -2.86 -8.92 -9.84
CA GLY A 25 -3.27 -9.86 -8.79
C GLY A 25 -4.49 -10.69 -9.19
N ASP A 26 -4.74 -11.76 -8.44
CA ASP A 26 -5.80 -12.73 -8.75
C ASP A 26 -7.16 -12.34 -8.15
N SER A 27 -7.14 -11.47 -7.13
CA SER A 27 -8.36 -10.92 -6.50
C SER A 27 -8.37 -9.39 -6.53
N GLU A 28 -9.56 -8.80 -6.47
CA GLU A 28 -9.74 -7.34 -6.43
C GLU A 28 -8.97 -6.70 -5.25
N SER A 29 -8.90 -7.41 -4.12
CA SER A 29 -8.15 -6.95 -2.94
C SER A 29 -6.64 -6.88 -3.21
N GLU A 30 -6.11 -7.78 -4.04
CA GLU A 30 -4.69 -7.76 -4.43
C GLU A 30 -4.39 -6.65 -5.43
N VAL A 31 -5.27 -6.47 -6.42
CA VAL A 31 -5.18 -5.36 -7.37
C VAL A 31 -5.21 -4.03 -6.63
N VAL A 32 -6.15 -3.83 -5.72
CA VAL A 32 -6.23 -2.62 -4.88
C VAL A 32 -4.97 -2.44 -4.05
N ARG A 33 -4.43 -3.52 -3.44
CA ARG A 33 -3.16 -3.47 -2.69
C ARG A 33 -2.00 -3.03 -3.58
N ALA A 34 -1.89 -3.57 -4.79
CA ALA A 34 -0.85 -3.21 -5.74
C ALA A 34 -0.93 -1.72 -6.09
N ILE A 35 -2.12 -1.23 -6.46
CA ILE A 35 -2.35 0.18 -6.80
C ILE A 35 -1.94 1.11 -5.65
N VAL A 36 -2.43 0.83 -4.44
CA VAL A 36 -2.15 1.67 -3.26
C VAL A 36 -0.66 1.64 -2.89
N THR A 37 -0.02 0.48 -3.00
CA THR A 37 1.41 0.34 -2.72
C THR A 37 2.24 1.14 -3.72
N SER A 38 1.97 1.00 -5.02
CA SER A 38 2.64 1.77 -6.07
C SER A 38 2.46 3.26 -5.89
N TRP A 39 1.25 3.71 -5.54
CA TRP A 39 1.00 5.12 -5.24
C TRP A 39 1.85 5.62 -4.07
N PHE A 40 1.99 4.85 -2.98
CA PHE A 40 2.86 5.24 -1.87
C PHE A 40 4.35 5.30 -2.23
N ILE A 41 4.79 4.53 -3.22
CA ILE A 41 6.16 4.62 -3.77
C ILE A 41 6.31 5.96 -4.51
N ASP A 42 5.37 6.27 -5.40
CA ASP A 42 5.40 7.48 -6.23
C ASP A 42 5.30 8.77 -5.40
N GLN A 43 4.55 8.75 -4.30
CA GLN A 43 4.47 9.90 -3.38
C GLN A 43 5.72 10.04 -2.49
N GLY A 44 6.71 9.13 -2.60
CA GLY A 44 7.89 9.11 -1.73
C GLY A 44 7.58 8.79 -0.26
N LEU A 45 6.34 8.44 0.06
CA LEU A 45 5.87 8.23 1.43
C LEU A 45 6.56 7.03 2.09
N ILE A 46 6.82 5.98 1.32
CA ILE A 46 7.59 4.82 1.80
C ILE A 46 9.01 5.25 2.21
N LYS A 47 9.67 6.10 1.43
CA LYS A 47 11.02 6.58 1.75
C LYS A 47 11.03 7.38 3.05
N THR A 48 10.07 8.27 3.23
CA THR A 48 9.92 9.07 4.46
C THR A 48 9.68 8.17 5.68
N VAL A 49 8.70 7.27 5.60
CA VAL A 49 8.34 6.39 6.72
C VAL A 49 9.47 5.42 7.07
N VAL A 50 10.18 4.88 6.08
CA VAL A 50 11.33 4.00 6.30
C VAL A 50 12.48 4.77 6.96
N ASN A 51 12.81 5.97 6.46
CA ASN A 51 13.84 6.81 7.07
C ASN A 51 13.50 7.16 8.51
N ASP A 52 12.27 7.58 8.79
CA ASP A 52 11.82 7.91 10.14
C ASP A 52 11.91 6.72 11.10
N LYS A 53 11.54 5.52 10.64
CA LYS A 53 11.64 4.29 11.44
C LYS A 53 13.10 3.88 11.70
N ILE A 54 13.97 3.96 10.67
CA ILE A 54 15.39 3.65 10.81
C ILE A 54 16.05 4.63 11.78
N LEU A 55 15.81 5.93 11.62
CA LEU A 55 16.37 6.96 12.50
C LEU A 55 15.92 6.78 13.96
N LYS A 56 14.63 6.48 14.19
CA LYS A 56 14.12 6.18 15.55
C LYS A 56 14.77 4.95 16.16
N ASN A 57 14.99 3.88 15.39
CA ASN A 57 15.67 2.69 15.88
C ASN A 57 17.15 2.93 16.19
N ILE A 58 17.84 3.77 15.41
CA ILE A 58 19.23 4.16 15.68
C ILE A 58 19.34 4.98 16.97
N GLN A 59 18.38 5.89 17.22
CA GLN A 59 18.33 6.68 18.44
C GLN A 59 18.17 5.78 19.70
N ASN A 60 17.23 4.84 19.65
CA ASN A 60 16.97 3.91 20.76
C ASN A 60 18.17 3.00 21.09
N HIS A 61 19.08 2.77 20.14
CA HIS A 61 20.31 2.00 20.35
C HIS A 61 21.48 2.83 20.88
N LYS A 62 21.42 4.16 20.84
CA LYS A 62 22.43 5.05 21.43
C LYS A 62 22.16 5.35 22.91
N ASP A 63 20.91 5.17 23.36
CA ASP A 63 20.45 5.50 24.71
C ASP A 63 20.42 4.27 25.65
N ASN A 64 21.03 3.14 25.26
CA ASN A 64 21.06 1.86 25.98
C ASN A 64 22.49 1.30 26.02
#